data_AF-R5P4K4-F1
#
_entry.id   AF-R5P4K4-F1
#
_cell.length_a   1.000
_cell.length_b   1.000
_cell.length_c   1.000
_cell.angle_alpha   90.00
_cell.angle_beta   90.00
_cell.angle_gamma   90.00
#
_symmetry.space_group_name_H-M   'P 1'
#
loop_
_entity.id
_entity.type
_entity.pdbx_description
1 polymer ?
#
loop_
_entity_poly.entity_id
_entity_poly.type
_entity_poly.pdbx_seq_one_letter_code
_entity_poly.pdbx_strand_id
1 'polypeptide(L)'
;MKVEYVWQFEAKDIKRSYDFYLPNSNILIEVDGDYWHVNPKKYDINDRDSLTPTQKRDIRVDEMKNKWALLHGIPIYRIWEDDIRNRPNDVMKNLKEIIKIHGNERFLLENKNKRQNNKIK
;
A
#
# COMPACT_ATOMS: atom_id res chain seq x y z
N MET A 1 -7.38 19.39 0.95
CA MET A 1 -7.63 18.03 1.47
C MET A 1 -6.59 17.77 2.53
N LYS A 2 -6.98 17.50 3.78
CA LYS A 2 -6.06 17.10 4.84
C LYS A 2 -6.01 15.57 4.85
N VAL A 3 -4.81 14.99 4.82
CA VAL A 3 -4.60 13.54 4.85
C VAL A 3 -3.88 13.20 6.13
N GLU A 4 -4.49 12.36 6.96
CA GLU A 4 -3.83 11.79 8.13
C GLU A 4 -3.07 10.54 7.71
N TYR A 5 -1.85 10.40 8.21
CA TYR A 5 -0.99 9.27 7.92
C TYR A 5 -0.08 8.97 9.11
N VAL A 6 0.36 7.72 9.18
CA VAL A 6 1.45 7.25 10.04
C VAL A 6 2.63 6.96 9.14
N TRP A 7 3.75 7.63 9.38
CA TRP A 7 5.01 7.37 8.69
C TRP A 7 5.70 6.14 9.28
N GLN A 8 6.33 5.33 8.42
CA GLN A 8 7.01 4.09 8.81
C GLN A 8 6.14 3.19 9.69
N PHE A 9 4.95 2.85 9.21
CA PHE A 9 4.03 1.97 9.93
C PHE A 9 4.64 0.58 10.13
N GLU A 10 4.91 0.23 11.38
CA GLU A 10 5.61 -1.00 11.74
C GLU A 10 4.64 -2.20 11.84
N ALA A 11 4.84 -3.20 10.99
CA ALA A 11 4.29 -4.54 11.15
C ALA A 11 5.21 -5.38 12.04
N LYS A 12 4.98 -5.27 13.35
CA LYS A 12 5.83 -5.86 14.40
C LYS A 12 6.03 -7.36 14.25
N ASP A 13 5.00 -8.08 13.80
CA ASP A 13 5.06 -9.54 13.65
C ASP A 13 6.13 -9.99 12.65
N ILE A 14 6.31 -9.22 11.58
CA ILE A 14 7.29 -9.50 10.53
C ILE A 14 8.56 -8.66 10.67
N LYS A 15 8.64 -7.79 11.70
CA LYS A 15 9.74 -6.85 11.94
C LYS A 15 10.08 -6.02 10.70
N ARG A 16 9.05 -5.55 10.00
CA ARG A 16 9.16 -4.67 8.82
C ARG A 16 8.24 -3.48 8.96
N SER A 17 8.54 -2.44 8.19
CA SER A 17 7.72 -1.24 8.15
C SER A 17 7.25 -0.97 6.72
N TYR A 18 6.10 -0.31 6.63
CA TYR A 18 5.57 0.28 5.40
C TYR A 18 5.80 1.78 5.41
N ASP A 19 6.02 2.40 4.24
CA ASP A 19 6.37 3.82 4.19
C ASP A 19 5.29 4.71 4.81
N PHE A 20 4.02 4.43 4.48
CA PHE A 20 2.89 5.13 5.07
C PHE A 20 1.71 4.20 5.35
N TYR A 21 0.97 4.52 6.40
CA TYR A 21 -0.36 3.98 6.66
C TYR A 21 -1.36 5.12 6.77
N LEU A 22 -2.47 5.04 6.05
CA LEU A 22 -3.53 6.04 6.04
C LEU A 22 -4.70 5.51 6.89
N PRO A 23 -4.78 5.87 8.18
CA PRO A 23 -5.73 5.24 9.11
C PRO A 23 -7.18 5.47 8.72
N ASN A 24 -7.51 6.62 8.13
CA ASN A 24 -8.87 6.95 7.72
C ASN A 24 -9.36 6.10 6.53
N SER A 25 -8.45 5.80 5.61
CA SER A 25 -8.74 4.97 4.43
C SER A 25 -8.44 3.49 4.65
N ASN A 26 -7.77 3.12 5.75
CA ASN A 26 -7.24 1.77 6.01
C ASN A 26 -6.40 1.25 4.82
N ILE A 27 -5.40 2.03 4.39
CA ILE A 27 -4.52 1.68 3.25
C ILE A 27 -3.06 1.82 3.68
N LEU A 28 -2.24 0.87 3.24
CA LEU A 28 -0.78 0.96 3.29
C LEU A 28 -0.25 1.50 1.96
N ILE A 29 0.76 2.36 2.01
CA ILE A 29 1.43 2.89 0.83
C ILE A 29 2.91 2.53 0.91
N GLU A 30 3.44 2.08 -0.23
CA GLU A 30 4.87 1.88 -0.48
C GLU A 30 5.32 2.74 -1.65
N VAL A 31 6.53 3.27 -1.56
CA VAL A 31 7.23 3.97 -2.63
C VAL A 31 8.41 3.11 -3.07
N ASP A 32 8.18 2.34 -4.12
CA ASP A 32 9.10 1.32 -4.58
C ASP A 32 10.17 1.92 -5.51
N GLY A 33 11.43 1.83 -5.10
CA GLY A 33 12.58 2.09 -5.96
C GLY A 33 12.71 1.03 -7.05
N ASP A 34 12.93 1.44 -8.30
CA ASP A 34 12.83 0.52 -9.44
C ASP A 34 13.86 -0.61 -9.40
N TYR A 35 15.08 -0.28 -8.96
CA TYR A 35 16.18 -1.24 -8.84
C TYR A 35 15.95 -2.24 -7.72
N TRP A 36 15.57 -1.76 -6.53
CA TRP A 36 15.44 -2.57 -5.31
C TRP A 36 14.27 -3.54 -5.39
N HIS A 37 13.13 -3.05 -5.87
CA HIS A 37 11.90 -3.83 -5.97
C HIS A 37 11.71 -4.51 -7.33
N VAL A 38 12.73 -4.48 -8.20
CA VAL A 38 12.74 -5.20 -9.49
C VAL A 38 11.53 -4.81 -10.34
N ASN A 39 11.43 -3.53 -10.69
CA ASN A 39 10.32 -3.02 -11.48
C ASN A 39 10.16 -3.86 -12.79
N PRO A 40 9.00 -4.50 -13.02
CA PRO A 40 8.78 -5.35 -14.18
C PRO A 40 8.93 -4.65 -15.53
N LYS A 41 8.87 -3.31 -15.57
CA LYS A 41 9.15 -2.53 -16.78
C LYS A 41 10.62 -2.52 -17.17
N LYS A 42 11.53 -2.77 -16.21
CA LYS A 42 12.98 -2.62 -16.35
C LYS A 42 13.73 -3.93 -16.16
N TYR A 43 13.16 -4.86 -15.40
CA TYR A 43 13.78 -6.13 -15.03
C TYR A 43 12.82 -7.29 -15.29
N ASP A 44 13.34 -8.42 -15.77
CA ASP A 44 12.58 -9.66 -15.84
C ASP A 44 12.69 -10.39 -14.50
N ILE A 45 11.58 -10.45 -13.76
CA ILE A 45 11.52 -11.14 -12.47
C ILE A 45 11.66 -12.67 -12.59
N ASN A 46 11.39 -13.23 -13.77
CA ASN A 46 11.49 -14.68 -14.02
C ASN A 46 12.93 -15.10 -14.30
N ASP A 47 13.75 -14.20 -14.85
CA ASP A 47 15.19 -14.41 -15.01
C ASP A 47 15.90 -14.13 -13.68
N ARG A 48 15.78 -15.10 -12.75
CA ARG A 48 16.41 -14.98 -11.44
C ARG A 48 17.93 -14.92 -11.51
N ASP A 49 18.57 -15.42 -12.56
CA ASP A 49 20.03 -15.40 -12.66
C ASP A 49 20.56 -13.99 -12.97
N SER A 50 19.76 -13.17 -13.64
CA SER A 50 20.04 -11.75 -13.87
C SER A 50 19.93 -10.88 -12.60
N LEU A 51 19.23 -11.35 -11.56
CA LEU A 51 18.95 -10.56 -10.36
C LEU A 51 20.08 -10.63 -9.33
N THR A 52 20.38 -9.49 -8.72
CA THR A 52 21.37 -9.40 -7.65
C THR A 52 20.89 -10.09 -6.37
N PRO A 53 21.80 -10.52 -5.47
CA PRO A 53 21.41 -11.09 -4.19
C PRO A 53 20.50 -10.18 -3.37
N THR A 54 20.68 -8.86 -3.47
CA THR A 54 19.84 -7.90 -2.76
C THR A 54 18.43 -7.85 -3.34
N GLN A 55 18.29 -7.78 -4.66
CA GLN A 55 16.98 -7.85 -5.32
C GLN A 55 16.22 -9.13 -4.97
N LYS A 56 16.91 -10.28 -4.96
CA LYS A 56 16.33 -11.57 -4.54
C LYS A 56 15.83 -11.54 -3.10
N ARG A 57 16.53 -10.84 -2.20
CA ARG A 57 16.13 -10.66 -0.81
C ARG A 57 14.91 -9.75 -0.71
N ASP A 58 14.90 -8.64 -1.44
CA ASP A 58 13.83 -7.65 -1.39
C ASP A 58 12.52 -8.21 -1.95
N ILE A 59 12.57 -9.03 -3.01
CA ILE A 59 11.40 -9.80 -3.49
C ILE A 59 10.78 -10.64 -2.37
N ARG A 60 11.60 -11.36 -1.58
CA ARG A 60 11.08 -12.17 -0.45
C ARG A 60 10.47 -11.29 0.66
N VAL A 61 11.03 -10.10 0.87
CA VAL A 61 10.47 -9.13 1.83
C VAL A 61 9.13 -8.60 1.32
N ASP A 62 9.02 -8.30 0.03
CA ASP A 62 7.77 -7.86 -0.60
C ASP A 62 6.69 -8.94 -0.51
N GLU A 63 7.02 -10.20 -0.80
CA GLU A 63 6.11 -11.34 -0.62
C GLU A 63 5.61 -11.44 0.82
N MET A 64 6.51 -11.28 1.80
CA MET A 64 6.18 -11.31 3.22
C MET A 64 5.26 -10.15 3.61
N LYS A 65 5.53 -8.93 3.14
CA LYS A 65 4.69 -7.75 3.37
C LYS A 65 3.32 -7.90 2.72
N ASN A 66 3.26 -8.43 1.50
CA ASN A 66 1.99 -8.69 0.80
C ASN A 66 1.13 -9.69 1.58
N LYS A 67 1.74 -10.78 2.06
CA LYS A 67 1.05 -11.79 2.86
C LYS A 67 0.56 -11.21 4.19
N TRP A 68 1.38 -10.43 4.89
CA TRP A 68 0.99 -9.84 6.17
C TRP A 68 -0.20 -8.90 6.01
N ALA A 69 -0.17 -8.00 5.01
CA ALA A 69 -1.26 -7.06 4.78
C ALA A 69 -2.56 -7.75 4.36
N LEU A 70 -2.46 -8.80 3.52
CA LEU A 70 -3.60 -9.64 3.14
C LEU A 70 -4.25 -10.30 4.37
N LEU A 71 -3.45 -10.89 5.26
CA LEU A 71 -3.95 -11.54 6.48
C LEU A 71 -4.63 -10.55 7.44
N HIS A 72 -4.23 -9.28 7.42
CA HIS A 72 -4.82 -8.22 8.22
C HIS A 72 -5.98 -7.48 7.53
N GLY A 73 -6.31 -7.85 6.29
CA GLY A 73 -7.36 -7.18 5.51
C GLY A 73 -7.05 -5.73 5.19
N ILE A 74 -5.77 -5.37 5.06
CA ILE A 74 -5.32 -4.02 4.75
C ILE A 74 -4.80 -3.98 3.30
N PRO A 75 -5.43 -3.23 2.39
CA PRO A 75 -4.91 -3.06 1.03
C PRO A 75 -3.56 -2.32 1.02
N ILE A 76 -2.67 -2.73 0.12
CA ILE A 76 -1.41 -2.06 -0.17
C ILE A 76 -1.51 -1.36 -1.53
N TYR A 77 -1.11 -0.09 -1.59
CA TYR A 77 -0.92 0.67 -2.81
C TYR A 77 0.56 0.99 -3.03
N ARG A 78 1.14 0.44 -4.10
CA ARG A 78 2.56 0.62 -4.45
C ARG A 78 2.71 1.69 -5.52
N ILE A 79 3.67 2.59 -5.33
CA ILE A 79 4.00 3.67 -6.27
C ILE A 79 5.44 3.49 -6.71
N TRP A 80 5.66 3.26 -8.00
CA TRP A 80 7.01 3.12 -8.54
C TRP A 80 7.72 4.47 -8.68
N GLU A 81 9.02 4.47 -8.39
CA GLU A 81 9.93 5.58 -8.67
C GLU A 81 9.84 6.06 -10.13
N ASP A 82 9.76 5.12 -11.08
CA ASP A 82 9.54 5.41 -12.50
C ASP A 82 8.29 6.25 -12.75
N ASP A 83 7.19 5.93 -12.07
CA ASP A 83 5.91 6.62 -12.24
C ASP A 83 5.96 8.03 -11.63
N ILE A 84 6.66 8.20 -10.51
CA ILE A 84 6.87 9.52 -9.89
C ILE A 84 7.69 10.43 -10.81
N ARG A 85 8.75 9.89 -11.42
CA ARG A 85 9.63 10.66 -12.30
C ARG A 85 8.98 11.03 -13.63
N ASN A 86 8.30 10.07 -14.25
CA ASN A 86 7.83 10.22 -15.62
C ASN A 86 6.37 10.69 -15.70
N ARG A 87 5.55 10.40 -14.67
CA ARG A 87 4.09 10.66 -14.67
C ARG A 87 3.58 11.14 -13.31
N PRO A 88 4.19 12.18 -12.69
CA PRO A 88 3.84 12.63 -11.34
C PRO A 88 2.37 13.09 -11.21
N ASN A 89 1.81 13.68 -12.27
CA ASN A 89 0.42 14.13 -12.29
C ASN A 89 -0.56 12.95 -12.24
N ASP A 90 -0.27 11.86 -12.95
CA ASP A 90 -1.10 10.64 -12.94
C ASP A 90 -1.02 9.96 -11.58
N VAL A 91 0.19 9.85 -11.00
CA VAL A 91 0.38 9.33 -9.63
C VAL A 91 -0.46 10.11 -8.63
N MET A 92 -0.39 11.45 -8.68
CA MET A 92 -1.14 12.33 -7.79
C MET A 92 -2.65 12.20 -7.99
N LYS A 93 -3.11 12.05 -9.24
CA LYS A 93 -4.53 11.83 -9.55
C LYS A 93 -5.02 10.51 -8.96
N ASN A 94 -4.31 9.41 -9.23
CA ASN A 94 -4.67 8.07 -8.76
C ASN A 94 -4.66 8.00 -7.23
N LEU A 95 -3.67 8.60 -6.57
CA LEU A 95 -3.59 8.66 -5.11
C LEU A 95 -4.80 9.37 -4.50
N LYS A 96 -5.23 10.50 -5.09
CA LYS A 96 -6.44 11.23 -4.64
C LYS A 96 -7.71 10.40 -4.83
N GLU A 97 -7.82 9.66 -5.93
CA GLU A 97 -8.97 8.80 -6.21
C GLU A 97 -9.06 7.65 -5.21
N ILE A 98 -7.94 6.97 -4.93
CA ILE A 98 -7.86 5.87 -3.98
C ILE A 98 -8.25 6.31 -2.57
N ILE A 99 -7.71 7.46 -2.12
CA ILE A 99 -8.03 8.01 -0.80
C ILE A 99 -9.53 8.34 -0.69
N LYS A 100 -10.14 8.89 -1.75
CA LYS A 100 -11.57 9.22 -1.78
C LYS A 100 -12.47 7.98 -1.73
N ILE A 101 -12.16 6.95 -2.51
CA ILE A 101 -12.96 5.71 -2.56
C ILE A 101 -13.04 5.10 -1.16
N HIS A 102 -11.88 4.90 -0.52
CA HIS A 102 -11.82 4.25 0.77
C HIS A 102 -12.34 5.13 1.92
N GLY A 103 -12.23 6.45 1.81
CA GLY A 103 -12.87 7.38 2.76
C GLY A 103 -14.42 7.28 2.73
N ASN A 104 -15.00 7.12 1.53
CA ASN A 104 -16.44 7.02 1.36
C ASN A 104 -17.00 5.65 1.81
N GLU A 105 -16.30 4.54 1.51
CA GLU A 105 -16.72 3.21 1.93
C GLU A 105 -16.79 3.07 3.46
N ARG A 106 -15.80 3.62 4.17
CA ARG A 106 -15.81 3.64 5.63
C ARG A 106 -16.95 4.47 6.21
N PHE A 107 -17.21 5.66 5.64
CA PHE A 107 -18.35 6.48 6.04
C PHE A 107 -19.68 5.72 5.86
N LEU A 108 -19.84 4.96 4.78
CA LEU A 108 -21.05 4.14 4.55
C LEU A 108 -21.18 2.98 5.56
N LEU A 109 -20.07 2.31 5.90
CA LEU A 109 -20.05 1.23 6.91
C LEU A 109 -20.39 1.75 8.31
N GLU A 110 -19.79 2.85 8.74
CA GLU A 110 -20.06 3.46 10.05
C GLU A 110 -21.53 3.88 10.19
N ASN A 111 -22.12 4.42 9.11
CA ASN A 111 -23.53 4.80 9.10
C ASN A 111 -24.48 3.58 9.08
N LYS A 112 -24.11 2.48 8.43
CA LYS A 112 -24.89 1.23 8.49
C LYS A 112 -24.89 0.63 9.90
N ASN A 113 -23.74 0.59 10.57
CA ASN A 113 -23.61 0.04 11.92
C ASN A 113 -24.37 0.88 12.96
N LYS A 114 -24.36 2.22 12.85
CA LYS A 114 -25.17 3.11 13.71
C LYS A 114 -26.68 2.87 13.57
N ARG A 115 -27.16 2.58 12.34
CA ARG A 115 -28.58 2.29 12.09
C ARG A 115 -29.04 0.95 12.68
N GLN A 116 -28.16 -0.06 12.69
CA GLN A 116 -28.47 -1.34 13.34
C GLN A 116 -28.50 -1.22 14.87
N ASN A 117 -27.57 -0.47 15.46
CA ASN A 117 -27.53 -0.25 16.91
C ASN A 117 -28.72 0.58 17.43
N ASN A 118 -29.30 1.44 16.60
CA ASN A 118 -30.51 2.21 16.94
C ASN A 118 -31.83 1.43 16.79
N LYS A 119 -31.81 0.19 16.29
CA LYS A 119 -32.98 -0.69 16.21
C LYS A 119 -33.12 -1.65 17.40
N ILE A 120 -32.17 -1.61 18.33
CA ILE A 120 -32.20 -2.37 19.58
C ILE A 120 -32.45 -1.38 20.72
N LYS A 121 -33.67 -0.84 20.78
CA LYS A 121 -34.25 -0.16 21.94
C LYS A 121 -35.76 -0.34 21.90
#